data_AF-A0A967VLX1-F1
#
_entry.id   AF-A0A967VLX1-F1
#
_cell.length_a   1.000
_cell.length_b   1.000
_cell.length_c   1.000
_cell.angle_alpha   90.00
_cell.angle_beta   90.00
_cell.angle_gamma   90.00
#
_symmetry.space_group_name_H-M   'P 1'
#
loop_
_entity.id
_entity.type
_entity.pdbx_description
1 polymer ?
#
loop_
_entity_poly.entity_id
_entity_poly.type
_entity_poly.pdbx_seq_one_letter_code
_entity_poly.pdbx_strand_id
1 'polypeptide(L)' 'MAGLVLDGLARVFPGGVVAVDDLDLEVRDGEFLVLLGPSGCG' A
#
# COMPACT_ATOMS: atom_id res chain seq x y z
N MET A 1 -19.48 8.27 5.36
CA MET A 1 -19.12 7.02 4.68
C MET A 1 -17.93 7.33 3.79
N ALA A 2 -16.81 6.65 3.99
CA ALA A 2 -15.57 6.84 3.24
C ALA A 2 -14.89 5.48 2.99
N GLY A 3 -14.43 5.26 1.76
CA GLY A 3 -13.60 4.11 1.38
C GLY A 3 -12.24 4.58 0.86
N LEU A 4 -11.28 3.66 0.79
CA LEU A 4 -9.95 3.87 0.22
C LEU A 4 -9.79 3.01 -1.02
N VAL A 5 -9.29 3.60 -2.10
CA VAL A 5 -8.86 2.88 -3.30
C VAL A 5 -7.44 3.33 -3.63
N LEU A 6 -6.52 2.36 -3.72
CA LEU A 6 -5.19 2.48 -4.29
C LEU A 6 -5.19 1.68 -5.59
N ASP A 7 -4.73 2.30 -6.67
CA ASP A 7 -4.66 1.73 -8.02
C ASP A 7 -3.23 1.96 -8.53
N GLY A 8 -2.51 0.87 -8.77
CA GLY A 8 -1.11 0.87 -9.22
C GLY A 8 -0.17 1.71 -8.37
N LEU A 9 -0.35 1.75 -7.05
CA LEU A 9 0.46 2.60 -6.17
C LEU A 9 1.91 2.12 -6.18
N ALA A 10 2.82 2.98 -6.63
CA ALA A 10 4.25 2.75 -6.57
C ALA A 10 4.98 3.81 -5.74
N ARG A 11 6.01 3.39 -5.01
CA ARG A 11 6.89 4.28 -4.26
C ARG A 11 8.35 3.90 -4.47
N VAL A 12 9.11 4.82 -5.05
CA VAL A 12 10.56 4.69 -5.21
C VAL A 12 11.27 5.82 -4.46
N PHE A 13 12.25 5.46 -3.63
CA PHE A 13 13.10 6.41 -2.91
C PHE A 13 14.39 6.72 -3.69
N PRO A 14 15.09 7.82 -3.33
CA PRO A 14 16.42 8.10 -3.87
C PRO A 14 17.35 6.90 -3.73
N GLY A 15 18.19 6.67 -4.74
CA GLY A 15 19.03 5.48 -4.82
C GLY A 15 18.33 4.26 -5.44
N GLY A 16 17.08 4.39 -5.88
CA GLY A 16 16.37 3.36 -6.63
C GLY A 16 15.71 2.29 -5.77
N VAL A 17 15.54 2.53 -4.47
CA VAL A 17 14.85 1.59 -3.57
C VAL A 17 13.35 1.64 -3.88
N VAL A 18 12.83 0.55 -4.44
CA VAL A 18 11.40 0.35 -4.65
C VAL A 18 10.79 -0.16 -3.35
N ALA A 19 9.99 0.68 -2.70
CA ALA A 19 9.37 0.39 -1.41
C ALA A 19 8.00 -0.26 -1.62
N VAL A 20 7.20 0.32 -2.52
CA VAL A 20 5.93 -0.25 -2.99
C VAL A 20 6.00 -0.36 -4.50
N ASP A 21 5.65 -1.52 -5.03
CA ASP A 21 5.63 -1.81 -6.47
C ASP A 21 4.23 -2.24 -6.88
N ASP A 22 3.55 -1.40 -7.66
CA ASP A 22 2.25 -1.65 -8.29
C ASP A 22 1.16 -2.21 -7.34
N LEU A 23 0.88 -1.51 -6.25
CA LEU A 23 -0.11 -1.94 -5.26
C LEU A 23 -1.54 -1.50 -5.62
N ASP A 24 -2.40 -2.48 -5.86
CA ASP A 24 -3.85 -2.34 -5.90
C ASP A 24 -4.49 -2.75 -4.56
N LEU A 25 -5.27 -1.84 -3.95
CA LEU A 25 -5.96 -2.09 -2.68
C LEU A 25 -7.27 -1.31 -2.58
N GLU A 26 -8.36 -2.03 -2.29
CA GLU A 26 -9.66 -1.46 -1.94
C GLU A 26 -9.95 -1.74 -0.46
N VAL A 27 -10.30 -0.72 0.31
CA VAL A 27 -10.80 -0.84 1.69
C VAL A 27 -12.16 -0.16 1.79
N ARG A 28 -13.18 -0.94 2.15
CA ARG A 28 -14.57 -0.47 2.21
C ARG A 28 -14.88 0.24 3.52
N ASP A 29 -15.92 1.06 3.52
CA ASP A 29 -16.39 1.74 4.74
C ASP A 29 -16.72 0.70 5.83
N GLY A 30 -16.12 0.86 7.01
CA GLY A 30 -16.29 -0.06 8.15
C GLY A 30 -15.41 -1.31 8.13
N GLU A 31 -14.57 -1.49 7.10
CA GLU A 31 -13.62 -2.60 7.01
C GLU A 31 -12.38 -2.37 7.89
N PHE A 32 -11.85 -3.44 8.47
CA PHE A 32 -10.64 -3.42 9.29
C PHE A 32 -9.56 -4.30 8.66
N LEU A 33 -8.51 -3.67 8.14
CA LEU A 33 -7.41 -4.32 7.45
C LEU A 33 -6.10 -4.15 8.23
N VAL A 34 -5.30 -5.21 8.29
CA VAL A 34 -3.92 -5.16 8.83
C VAL A 34 -2.98 -5.75 7.79
N LEU A 35 -1.91 -5.01 7.48
CA LEU A 35 -0.81 -5.47 6.63
C LEU A 35 0.39 -5.81 7.52
N LEU A 36 0.97 -6.99 7.33
CA LEU A 36 2.09 -7.49 8.11
C LEU A 36 3.22 -7.93 7.19
N GLY A 37 4.45 -7.64 7.60
CA GLY A 37 5.66 -8.09 6.93
C GLY A 37 6.91 -7.81 7.76
N PRO A 38 8.09 -8.30 7.31
CA PRO A 38 9.36 -8.05 7.96
C PRO A 38 9.74 -6.56 7.92
N SER A 39 10.72 -6.16 8.74
CA SER A 39 11.23 -4.78 8.74
C SER A 39 11.65 -4.35 7.33
N GLY A 40 11.07 -3.26 6.82
CA GLY A 40 11.35 -2.71 5.49
C GLY A 40 10.66 -3.40 4.31
N CYS A 41 9.57 -4.16 4.55
CA CYS A 41 8.82 -4.85 3.49
C CYS A 41 7.94 -3.96 2.60
N GLY A 42 7.88 -2.66 2.88
CA GLY A 42 7.05 -1.68 2.19
C GLY A 42 7.60 -0.28 2.35
#